data_AF-A0A3C0TKK9-F1
#
_entry.id   AF-A0A3C0TKK9-F1
#
_cell.length_a   1.000
_cell.length_b   1.000
_cell.length_c   1.000
_cell.angle_alpha   90.00
_cell.angle_beta   90.00
_cell.angle_gamma   90.00
#
_symmetry.space_group_name_H-M   'P 1'
#
loop_
_entity.id
_entity.type
_entity.pdbx_description
1 polymer ?
#
loop_
_entity_poly.entity_id
_entity_poly.type
_entity_poly.pdbx_seq_one_letter_code
_entity_poly.pdbx_strand_id
1 'polypeptide(L)'
;MANKKLYTIILLAGFTLFASTGCSRTPEQRADRIVEHMAKKLELNDTQKARLDKIKGEFIVKRQELITSRGGTFEEANALMRSETIDQARLNALVDKNKEQAADMVQFVFAKFNEIHDILTPEQREKLVSKIEKYKGKGRYHH
;
A
#
# COMPACT_ATOMS: atom_id res chain seq x y z
N MET A 1 19.29 -11.30 -17.65
CA MET A 1 19.50 -10.86 -16.25
C MET A 1 18.40 -9.87 -15.89
N ALA A 2 17.48 -10.26 -15.01
CA ALA A 2 16.19 -9.60 -14.82
C ALA A 2 16.29 -8.18 -14.21
N ASN A 3 15.56 -7.25 -14.82
CA ASN A 3 15.51 -5.82 -14.52
C ASN A 3 14.86 -5.51 -13.15
N LYS A 4 15.66 -5.56 -12.08
CA LYS A 4 15.29 -5.25 -10.67
C LYS A 4 14.91 -3.77 -10.40
N LYS A 5 14.65 -2.95 -11.41
CA LYS A 5 14.42 -1.49 -11.27
C LYS A 5 12.94 -1.08 -11.13
N LEU A 6 12.01 -2.03 -11.18
CA LEU A 6 10.57 -1.75 -11.32
C LEU A 6 9.79 -1.54 -10.00
N TYR A 7 10.37 -1.76 -8.82
CA TYR A 7 9.60 -1.74 -7.56
C TYR A 7 9.48 -0.36 -6.86
N THR A 8 9.88 0.74 -7.51
CA THR A 8 10.22 1.97 -6.77
C THR A 8 9.11 3.03 -6.69
N ILE A 9 7.93 2.82 -7.27
CA ILE A 9 6.81 3.76 -7.09
C ILE A 9 5.57 3.02 -6.70
N ILE A 10 5.45 2.80 -5.40
CA ILE A 10 4.14 2.79 -4.79
C ILE A 10 4.20 3.41 -3.40
N LEU A 11 4.63 4.68 -3.35
CA LEU A 11 4.62 5.45 -2.10
C LEU A 11 3.24 6.03 -1.76
N LEU A 12 2.26 5.96 -2.67
CA LEU A 12 0.89 6.40 -2.42
C LEU A 12 -0.19 5.40 -2.83
N ALA A 13 0.15 4.33 -3.56
CA ALA A 13 -0.84 3.43 -4.15
C ALA A 13 -0.49 1.94 -4.11
N GLY A 14 0.49 1.48 -3.31
CA GLY A 14 0.88 0.06 -3.36
C GLY A 14 1.31 -0.54 -2.07
N PHE A 15 0.78 0.03 -0.99
CA PHE A 15 0.30 -0.85 0.05
C PHE A 15 -0.87 -1.76 -0.40
N THR A 16 -1.56 -1.46 -1.50
CA THR A 16 -2.55 -2.36 -2.13
C THR A 16 -1.91 -3.52 -2.91
N LEU A 17 -0.64 -3.41 -3.32
CA LEU A 17 0.07 -4.38 -4.18
C LEU A 17 1.01 -5.33 -3.42
N PHE A 18 0.73 -5.60 -2.15
CA PHE A 18 1.39 -6.69 -1.42
C PHE A 18 0.87 -8.10 -1.76
N ALA A 19 0.06 -8.23 -2.79
CA ALA A 19 -0.50 -9.51 -3.26
C ALA A 19 0.19 -10.05 -4.54
N SER A 20 1.42 -9.62 -4.84
CA SER A 20 2.23 -10.27 -5.89
C SER A 20 3.12 -11.36 -5.28
N THR A 21 2.61 -12.58 -5.30
CA THR A 21 3.34 -13.85 -5.20
C THR A 21 4.30 -13.96 -6.38
N GLY A 22 5.49 -13.34 -6.25
CA GLY A 22 6.45 -13.23 -7.34
C GLY A 22 7.76 -12.54 -6.95
N CYS A 23 8.23 -12.80 -5.73
CA CYS A 23 9.60 -12.50 -5.27
C CYS A 23 9.76 -13.15 -3.90
N SER A 24 10.91 -13.76 -3.64
CA SER A 24 11.29 -14.48 -2.42
C SER A 24 11.30 -13.67 -1.12
N ARG A 25 10.72 -12.46 -1.11
CA ARG A 25 10.70 -11.55 0.03
C ARG A 25 9.31 -11.45 0.63
N THR A 26 9.27 -11.53 1.96
CA THR A 26 8.06 -11.29 2.75
C THR A 26 7.59 -9.84 2.61
N PRO A 27 6.32 -9.54 2.90
CA PRO A 27 5.80 -8.18 2.95
C PRO A 27 6.65 -7.23 3.81
N GLU A 28 7.08 -7.69 4.97
CA GLU A 28 7.89 -6.94 5.94
C GLU A 28 9.22 -6.56 5.30
N GLN A 29 9.92 -7.53 4.70
CA GLN A 29 11.20 -7.30 4.01
C GLN A 29 11.07 -6.33 2.82
N ARG A 30 9.92 -6.33 2.14
CA ARG A 30 9.65 -5.36 1.05
C ARG A 30 9.42 -3.97 1.65
N ALA A 31 8.69 -3.87 2.75
CA ALA A 31 8.41 -2.62 3.44
C ALA A 31 9.70 -1.99 4.02
N ASP A 32 10.55 -2.79 4.66
CA ASP A 32 11.88 -2.38 5.15
C ASP A 32 12.73 -1.79 4.03
N ARG A 33 12.81 -2.49 2.89
CA ARG A 33 13.57 -2.02 1.73
C ARG A 33 13.04 -0.69 1.20
N ILE A 34 11.74 -0.45 1.24
CA ILE A 34 11.15 0.83 0.82
C ILE A 34 11.60 1.95 1.77
N VAL A 35 11.50 1.73 3.09
CA VAL A 35 11.93 2.70 4.11
C VAL A 35 13.42 3.00 3.98
N GLU A 36 14.27 1.98 3.88
CA GLU A 36 15.72 2.16 3.67
C GLU A 36 16.03 2.93 2.39
N HIS A 37 15.30 2.64 1.30
CA HIS A 37 15.47 3.34 0.05
C HIS A 37 15.08 4.81 0.16
N MET A 38 13.94 5.12 0.80
CA MET A 38 13.51 6.48 1.06
C MET A 38 14.51 7.22 1.94
N ALA A 39 14.90 6.62 3.06
CA ALA A 39 15.88 7.16 3.99
C ALA A 39 17.17 7.57 3.27
N LYS A 40 17.72 6.67 2.45
CA LYS A 40 18.92 6.94 1.67
C LYS A 40 18.71 7.98 0.57
N LYS A 41 17.57 7.97 -0.11
CA LYS A 41 17.33 8.85 -1.28
C LYS A 41 16.93 10.26 -0.90
N LEU A 42 16.34 10.44 0.27
CA LEU A 42 15.93 11.73 0.82
C LEU A 42 16.92 12.24 1.88
N GLU A 43 17.96 11.45 2.21
CA GLU A 43 18.91 11.78 3.28
C GLU A 43 18.16 12.10 4.58
N LEU A 44 17.29 11.17 4.99
CA LEU A 44 16.55 11.31 6.24
C LEU A 44 17.51 11.22 7.42
N ASN A 45 17.31 12.09 8.41
CA ASN A 45 17.98 11.94 9.70
C ASN A 45 17.35 10.81 10.53
N ASP A 46 18.00 10.45 11.64
CA ASP A 46 17.57 9.32 12.48
C ASP A 46 16.15 9.50 13.02
N THR A 47 15.78 10.72 13.40
CA THR A 47 14.43 11.04 13.88
C THR A 47 13.38 10.85 12.79
N GLN A 48 13.64 11.32 11.57
CA GLN A 48 12.76 11.15 10.43
C GLN A 48 12.62 9.68 10.04
N LYS A 49 13.73 8.94 10.03
CA LYS A 49 13.75 7.51 9.74
C LYS A 49 12.95 6.71 10.78
N ALA A 50 13.12 7.00 12.07
CA ALA A 50 12.37 6.34 13.14
C ALA A 50 10.85 6.56 12.99
N ARG A 51 10.42 7.77 12.64
CA ARG A 51 9.00 8.07 12.36
C ARG A 51 8.49 7.32 11.13
N LEU A 52 9.31 7.21 10.08
CA LEU A 52 8.96 6.46 8.88
C LEU A 52 8.88 4.93 9.16
N ASP A 53 9.76 4.41 10.01
CA ASP A 53 9.73 3.02 10.49
C ASP A 53 8.44 2.71 11.30
N LYS A 54 7.92 3.68 12.06
CA LYS A 54 6.61 3.56 12.72
C LYS A 54 5.46 3.47 11.71
N ILE A 55 5.43 4.39 10.73
CA ILE A 55 4.41 4.39 9.66
C ILE A 55 4.42 3.05 8.91
N LYS A 56 5.61 2.51 8.60
CA LYS A 56 5.77 1.17 8.02
C LYS A 56 5.07 0.09 8.85
N GLY A 57 5.27 0.09 10.18
CA GLY A 57 4.62 -0.86 11.08
C GLY A 57 3.10 -0.78 11.03
N GLU A 58 2.54 0.43 11.03
CA GLU A 58 1.09 0.66 10.94
C GLU A 58 0.52 0.16 9.62
N PHE A 59 1.24 0.35 8.52
CA PHE A 59 0.83 -0.20 7.24
C PHE A 59 0.91 -1.75 7.18
N ILE A 60 1.89 -2.38 7.86
CA ILE A 60 1.96 -3.85 7.99
C ILE A 60 0.74 -4.37 8.76
N VAL A 61 0.38 -3.71 9.86
CA VAL A 61 -0.83 -4.05 10.64
C VAL A 61 -2.07 -3.89 9.76
N LYS A 62 -2.23 -2.76 9.07
CA LYS A 62 -3.36 -2.51 8.18
C LYS A 62 -3.49 -3.57 7.09
N ARG A 63 -2.36 -4.02 6.54
CA ARG A 63 -2.34 -5.10 5.56
C ARG A 63 -2.88 -6.41 6.16
N GLN A 64 -2.50 -6.75 7.38
CA GLN A 64 -2.96 -7.97 8.02
C GLN A 64 -4.48 -7.94 8.24
N GLU A 65 -5.02 -6.80 8.67
CA GLU A 65 -6.47 -6.57 8.78
C GLU A 65 -7.20 -6.78 7.44
N LEU A 66 -6.66 -6.22 6.35
CA LEU A 66 -7.23 -6.40 5.01
C LEU A 66 -7.21 -7.85 4.54
N ILE A 67 -6.16 -8.61 4.85
CA ILE A 67 -6.05 -10.01 4.44
C ILE A 67 -7.12 -10.83 5.14
N THR A 68 -7.25 -10.66 6.46
CA THR A 68 -8.31 -11.31 7.25
C THR A 68 -9.69 -10.94 6.71
N SER A 69 -9.91 -9.64 6.44
CA SER A 69 -11.17 -9.16 5.88
C SER A 69 -11.49 -9.79 4.51
N ARG A 70 -10.52 -9.81 3.60
CA ARG A 70 -10.67 -10.41 2.25
C ARG A 70 -11.02 -11.89 2.32
N GLY A 71 -10.44 -12.63 3.27
CA GLY A 71 -10.79 -14.02 3.54
C GLY A 71 -12.27 -14.16 3.88
N GLY A 72 -12.77 -13.39 4.85
CA GLY A 72 -14.19 -13.41 5.23
C GLY A 72 -15.14 -12.95 4.10
N THR A 73 -14.76 -11.94 3.31
CA THR A 73 -15.54 -11.52 2.13
C THR A 73 -15.63 -12.62 1.09
N PHE A 74 -14.53 -13.37 0.86
CA PHE A 74 -14.51 -14.49 -0.08
C PHE A 74 -15.35 -15.67 0.41
N GLU A 75 -15.33 -15.97 1.72
CA GLU A 75 -16.17 -17.00 2.33
C GLU A 75 -17.67 -16.66 2.19
N GLU A 76 -18.05 -15.41 2.49
CA GLU A 76 -19.44 -14.96 2.36
C GLU A 76 -19.92 -14.98 0.90
N ALA A 77 -19.08 -14.55 -0.04
CA ALA A 77 -19.38 -14.65 -1.47
C ALA A 77 -19.57 -16.10 -1.92
N ASN A 78 -18.74 -17.04 -1.44
CA ASN A 78 -18.91 -18.46 -1.73
C ASN A 78 -20.19 -19.03 -1.10
N ALA A 79 -20.57 -18.58 0.09
CA ALA A 79 -21.81 -18.99 0.73
C ALA A 79 -23.03 -18.54 -0.07
N LEU A 80 -23.03 -17.29 -0.57
CA LEU A 80 -24.07 -16.76 -1.47
C LEU A 80 -24.16 -17.51 -2.80
N MET A 81 -23.03 -17.96 -3.35
CA MET A 81 -23.02 -18.77 -4.58
C MET A 81 -23.54 -20.20 -4.37
N ARG A 82 -23.48 -20.72 -3.13
CA ARG A 82 -23.93 -22.08 -2.79
C ARG A 82 -25.36 -22.12 -2.28
N SER A 83 -25.99 -20.98 -2.00
CA SER A 83 -27.40 -20.95 -1.60
C SER A 83 -28.32 -21.28 -2.77
N GLU A 84 -29.48 -21.87 -2.47
CA GLU A 84 -30.47 -22.26 -3.48
C GLU A 84 -30.99 -21.04 -4.28
N THR A 85 -31.05 -19.88 -3.63
CA THR A 85 -31.35 -18.59 -4.24
C THR A 85 -30.43 -17.53 -3.66
N ILE A 86 -30.20 -16.44 -4.40
CA ILE A 86 -29.37 -15.33 -3.92
C ILE A 86 -30.17 -14.54 -2.88
N ASP A 87 -29.69 -14.56 -1.64
CA ASP A 87 -30.15 -13.66 -0.59
C ASP A 87 -29.66 -12.23 -0.88
N GLN A 88 -30.56 -11.40 -1.42
CA GLN A 88 -30.26 -10.02 -1.80
C GLN A 88 -29.87 -9.14 -0.61
N ALA A 89 -30.41 -9.41 0.58
CA ALA A 89 -30.08 -8.62 1.78
C ALA A 89 -28.63 -8.88 2.20
N ARG A 90 -28.20 -10.14 2.20
CA ARG A 90 -26.81 -10.52 2.45
C ARG A 90 -25.85 -10.00 1.38
N LEU A 91 -26.24 -10.07 0.11
CA LEU A 91 -25.42 -9.51 -0.98
C LEU A 91 -25.22 -7.99 -0.83
N ASN A 92 -26.29 -7.25 -0.50
CA ASN A 92 -26.20 -5.80 -0.27
C ASN A 92 -25.32 -5.48 0.95
N ALA A 93 -25.46 -6.22 2.05
CA ALA A 93 -24.60 -6.07 3.22
C ALA A 93 -23.11 -6.32 2.90
N LEU A 94 -22.81 -7.31 2.05
CA LEU A 94 -21.44 -7.57 1.58
C LEU A 94 -20.89 -6.42 0.73
N VAL A 95 -21.72 -5.83 -0.13
CA VAL A 95 -21.35 -4.66 -0.94
C VAL A 95 -21.05 -3.45 -0.04
N ASP A 96 -21.91 -3.16 0.93
CA ASP A 96 -21.74 -2.00 1.80
C ASP A 96 -20.52 -2.14 2.71
N LYS A 97 -20.28 -3.33 3.26
CA LYS A 97 -19.02 -3.65 3.96
C LYS A 97 -17.78 -3.40 3.10
N ASN A 98 -17.81 -3.79 1.82
CA ASN A 98 -16.68 -3.54 0.91
C ASN A 98 -16.47 -2.05 0.62
N LYS A 99 -17.55 -1.26 0.52
CA LYS A 99 -17.45 0.20 0.36
C LYS A 99 -16.84 0.86 1.60
N GLU A 100 -17.29 0.47 2.79
CA GLU A 100 -16.75 0.98 4.06
C GLU A 100 -15.26 0.68 4.18
N GLN A 101 -14.83 -0.54 3.83
CA GLN A 101 -13.42 -0.91 3.83
C GLN A 101 -12.58 -0.12 2.82
N ALA A 102 -13.14 0.17 1.65
CA ALA A 102 -12.49 1.04 0.68
C ALA A 102 -12.34 2.47 1.22
N ALA A 103 -13.39 3.01 1.84
CA ALA A 103 -13.38 4.34 2.45
C ALA A 103 -12.36 4.45 3.59
N ASP A 104 -12.33 3.47 4.49
CA ASP A 104 -11.37 3.37 5.59
C ASP A 104 -9.92 3.28 5.07
N MET A 105 -9.66 2.49 4.03
CA MET A 105 -8.35 2.45 3.39
C MET A 105 -7.93 3.80 2.82
N VAL A 106 -8.84 4.50 2.14
CA VAL A 106 -8.56 5.84 1.61
C VAL A 106 -8.22 6.80 2.74
N GLN A 107 -9.03 6.86 3.80
CA GLN A 107 -8.77 7.71 4.97
C GLN A 107 -7.43 7.41 5.61
N PHE A 108 -7.11 6.12 5.81
CA PHE A 108 -5.83 5.68 6.35
C PHE A 108 -4.65 6.17 5.50
N VAL A 109 -4.71 5.99 4.18
CA VAL A 109 -3.63 6.44 3.27
C VAL A 109 -3.47 7.96 3.29
N PHE A 110 -4.56 8.73 3.29
CA PHE A 110 -4.50 10.19 3.36
C PHE A 110 -3.90 10.68 4.69
N ALA A 111 -4.26 10.04 5.81
CA ALA A 111 -3.65 10.35 7.10
C ALA A 111 -2.14 10.11 7.09
N LYS A 112 -1.69 8.95 6.57
CA LYS A 112 -0.25 8.65 6.47
C LYS A 112 0.49 9.52 5.48
N PHE A 113 -0.17 9.96 4.40
CA PHE A 113 0.40 10.95 3.49
C PHE A 113 0.68 12.27 4.21
N ASN A 114 -0.27 12.76 5.02
CA ASN A 114 -0.08 13.96 5.82
C ASN A 114 1.09 13.81 6.81
N GLU A 115 1.16 12.67 7.50
CA GLU A 115 2.28 12.40 8.42
C GLU A 115 3.64 12.34 7.72
N ILE A 116 3.73 11.70 6.55
CA ILE A 116 4.96 11.66 5.74
C ILE A 116 5.34 13.07 5.30
N HIS A 117 4.37 13.86 4.85
CA HIS A 117 4.59 15.26 4.51
C HIS A 117 5.22 15.99 5.69
N ASP A 118 4.67 15.88 6.90
CA ASP A 118 5.18 16.53 8.12
C ASP A 118 6.55 16.01 8.58
N ILE A 119 6.91 14.77 8.26
CA ILE A 119 8.25 14.22 8.54
C ILE A 119 9.31 14.89 7.65
N LEU A 120 8.98 15.16 6.39
CA LEU A 120 9.93 15.66 5.40
C LEU A 120 10.06 17.18 5.45
N THR A 121 11.29 17.68 5.30
CA THR A 121 11.52 19.11 5.06
C THR A 121 11.02 19.52 3.67
N PRO A 122 10.78 20.82 3.40
CA PRO A 122 10.41 21.29 2.06
C PRO A 122 11.35 20.79 0.96
N GLU A 123 12.66 20.81 1.19
CA GLU A 123 13.68 20.37 0.23
C GLU A 123 13.58 18.85 -0.02
N GLN A 124 13.32 18.07 1.02
CA GLN A 124 13.12 16.63 0.88
C GLN A 124 11.81 16.28 0.15
N ARG A 125 10.74 17.08 0.32
CA ARG A 125 9.49 16.93 -0.43
C ARG A 125 9.70 17.20 -1.91
N GLU A 126 10.38 18.29 -2.27
CA GLU A 126 10.73 18.59 -3.66
C GLU A 126 11.60 17.50 -4.28
N LYS A 127 12.60 17.01 -3.52
CA LYS A 127 13.45 15.89 -3.93
C LYS A 127 12.64 14.60 -4.14
N LEU A 128 11.59 14.38 -3.35
CA LEU A 128 10.67 13.25 -3.52
C LEU A 128 9.82 13.41 -4.78
N VAL A 129 9.22 14.59 -5.02
CA VAL A 129 8.43 14.90 -6.22
C VAL A 129 9.26 14.70 -7.49
N SER A 130 10.45 15.30 -7.56
CA SER A 130 11.36 15.17 -8.70
C SER A 130 11.71 13.70 -9.01
N LYS A 131 11.88 12.86 -7.98
CA LYS A 131 12.07 11.42 -8.18
C LYS A 131 10.83 10.79 -8.77
N ILE A 132 9.65 11.02 -8.21
CA ILE A 132 8.38 10.48 -8.68
C ILE A 132 8.17 10.80 -10.17
N GLU A 133 8.36 12.06 -10.56
CA GLU A 133 8.20 12.52 -11.95
C GLU A 133 9.20 11.86 -12.91
N LYS A 134 10.47 11.77 -12.51
CA LYS A 134 11.53 11.14 -13.32
C LYS A 134 11.25 9.68 -13.64
N TYR A 135 10.52 8.98 -12.78
CA TYR A 135 10.11 7.60 -13.02
C TYR A 135 8.82 7.50 -13.84
N LYS A 136 7.87 8.44 -13.70
CA LYS A 136 6.68 8.53 -14.57
C LYS A 136 7.08 8.68 -16.04
N GLY A 137 8.13 9.45 -16.33
CA GLY A 137 8.67 9.64 -17.68
C GLY A 137 9.37 8.40 -18.29
N LYS A 138 9.79 7.42 -17.47
CA LYS A 138 10.52 6.23 -17.94
C LYS A 138 9.63 5.01 -18.23
N GLY A 139 8.37 5.04 -17.82
CA GLY A 139 7.40 3.96 -18.07
C GLY A 139 6.76 3.98 -19.47
N ARG A 140 7.12 4.91 -20.35
CA ARG A 140 6.52 5.09 -21.69
C ARG A 140 7.28 4.45 -22.85
N TYR A 141 8.35 3.67 -22.61
CA TYR A 141 9.17 3.07 -23.66
C TYR A 141 9.32 1.55 -23.51
N HIS A 142 8.21 0.81 -23.47
CA HIS A 142 8.21 -0.62 -23.76
C HIS A 142 6.97 -0.94 -24.61
N HIS A 143 7.08 -0.68 -25.92
CA HIS A 143 6.37 -1.40 -26.97
C HIS A 143 7.32 -2.47 -27.51
#